data_AF-A0A225WKL1-F1
#
_entry.id   AF-A0A225WKL1-F1
#
_cell.length_a   1.000
_cell.length_b   1.000
_cell.length_c   1.000
_cell.angle_alpha   90.00
_cell.angle_beta   90.00
_cell.angle_gamma   90.00
#
_symmetry.space_group_name_H-M   'P 1'
#
loop_
_entity.id
_entity.type
_entity.pdbx_description
1 polymer ?
#
loop_
_entity_poly.entity_id
_entity_poly.type
_entity_poly.pdbx_seq_one_letter_code
_entity_poly.pdbx_strand_id
1 'polypeptide(L)'
;MATNAHELEPDGDTVMKSVNQPVFEFTKAPRLEDWSHAALVKWAQARNQYEETVCHRCLDSREWRETAIKPVKVTIDRKLLEVICLYELRQKVENVSNEDIVLLIKQRIGIVKNEQIPDLDEFFKTHLKIDLSEDDVDARVLKYYRDFSIIIENHGLAKILGVGDPEAEGFADRMKLRCAVLIDNLEPRMRG
;
A
#
# COMPACT_ATOMS: atom_id res chain seq x y z
N MET A 1 -28.20 43.12 -14.56
CA MET A 1 -27.40 42.70 -15.72
C MET A 1 -25.98 43.18 -15.47
N ALA A 2 -25.08 42.29 -15.02
CA ALA A 2 -23.69 42.67 -14.72
C ALA A 2 -22.90 42.60 -16.03
N THR A 3 -22.49 43.76 -16.53
CA THR A 3 -21.63 43.91 -17.70
C THR A 3 -20.22 43.46 -17.34
N ASN A 4 -19.78 42.32 -17.88
CA ASN A 4 -18.35 41.96 -17.90
C ASN A 4 -17.64 42.93 -18.85
N ALA A 5 -17.08 44.00 -18.31
CA ALA A 5 -16.14 44.85 -19.04
C ALA A 5 -14.81 44.08 -19.11
N HIS A 6 -14.48 43.58 -20.30
CA HIS A 6 -13.13 43.11 -20.59
C HIS A 6 -12.25 44.36 -20.75
N GLU A 7 -11.19 44.48 -19.93
CA GLU A 7 -10.15 45.50 -20.14
C GLU A 7 -9.44 45.19 -21.46
N LEU A 8 -9.46 46.16 -22.36
CA LEU A 8 -8.84 46.09 -23.69
C LEU A 8 -7.56 46.94 -23.69
N GLU A 9 -6.51 46.43 -24.29
CA GLU A 9 -5.24 47.12 -24.54
C GLU A 9 -5.42 48.22 -25.61
N PRO A 10 -4.48 49.17 -25.75
CA PRO A 10 -4.61 50.30 -26.67
C PRO A 10 -4.73 49.91 -28.16
N ASP A 11 -4.36 48.69 -28.52
CA ASP A 11 -4.49 48.10 -29.85
C ASP A 11 -5.79 47.31 -30.07
N GLY A 12 -6.64 47.19 -29.03
CA GLY A 12 -7.91 46.50 -29.07
C GLY A 12 -7.86 45.02 -28.67
N ASP A 13 -6.70 44.51 -28.25
CA ASP A 13 -6.59 43.14 -27.75
C ASP A 13 -7.01 43.03 -26.28
N THR A 14 -7.53 41.87 -25.89
CA THR A 14 -8.00 41.64 -24.51
C THR A 14 -6.82 41.37 -23.58
N VAL A 15 -6.72 42.09 -22.46
CA VAL A 15 -5.67 41.86 -21.45
C VAL A 15 -5.76 40.41 -20.96
N MET A 16 -4.77 39.59 -21.32
CA MET A 16 -4.64 38.23 -20.80
C MET A 16 -4.26 38.31 -19.31
N LYS A 17 -5.24 38.15 -18.41
CA LYS A 17 -4.94 37.82 -17.01
C LYS A 17 -4.18 36.50 -17.00
N SER A 18 -2.91 36.51 -16.60
CA SER A 18 -2.12 35.30 -16.42
C SER A 18 -2.81 34.41 -15.39
N VAL A 19 -3.57 33.43 -15.86
CA VAL A 19 -4.09 32.38 -15.00
C VAL A 19 -2.89 31.54 -14.61
N ASN A 20 -2.49 31.61 -13.33
CA ASN A 20 -1.53 30.65 -12.78
C ASN A 20 -2.13 29.26 -12.97
N GLN A 21 -1.69 28.53 -13.99
CA GLN A 21 -2.04 27.13 -14.13
C GLN A 21 -1.42 26.38 -12.95
N PRO A 22 -2.22 25.63 -12.17
CA PRO A 22 -1.65 24.76 -11.15
C PRO A 22 -0.68 23.80 -11.82
N VAL A 23 0.55 23.74 -11.33
CA VAL A 23 1.51 22.73 -11.76
C VAL A 23 0.99 21.38 -11.25
N PHE A 24 0.31 20.63 -12.12
CA PHE A 24 -0.17 19.29 -11.79
C PHE A 24 1.03 18.34 -11.77
N GLU A 25 1.50 18.00 -10.58
CA GLU A 25 2.48 16.92 -10.40
C GLU A 25 1.81 15.59 -10.76
N PHE A 26 2.13 15.00 -11.91
CA PHE A 26 1.51 13.74 -12.35
C PHE A 26 1.78 12.59 -11.36
N THR A 27 0.77 12.14 -10.61
CA THR A 27 0.91 10.95 -9.77
C THR A 27 1.01 9.72 -10.66
N LYS A 28 2.17 9.06 -10.63
CA LYS A 28 2.41 7.86 -11.44
C LYS A 28 1.80 6.63 -10.77
N ALA A 29 1.00 5.86 -11.51
CA ALA A 29 0.49 4.58 -11.02
C ALA A 29 1.65 3.60 -10.77
N PRO A 30 1.62 2.85 -9.64
CA PRO A 30 2.69 1.90 -9.31
C PRO A 30 2.68 0.72 -10.27
N ARG A 31 3.87 0.35 -10.75
CA ARG A 31 4.05 -0.78 -11.67
C ARG A 31 4.34 -2.05 -10.88
N LEU A 32 3.67 -3.14 -11.24
CA LEU A 32 3.94 -4.47 -10.66
C LEU A 32 4.85 -5.26 -11.60
N GLU A 33 6.06 -5.55 -11.15
CA GLU A 33 7.10 -6.20 -11.97
C GLU A 33 7.54 -7.56 -11.42
N ASP A 34 7.14 -7.91 -10.19
CA ASP A 34 7.49 -9.15 -9.51
C ASP A 34 6.27 -9.70 -8.75
N TRP A 35 6.15 -11.03 -8.71
CA TRP A 35 5.08 -11.78 -8.04
C TRP A 35 5.48 -12.31 -6.64
N SER A 36 6.66 -11.93 -6.15
CA SER A 36 7.09 -12.22 -4.78
C SER A 36 6.15 -11.56 -3.76
N HIS A 37 5.94 -12.20 -2.61
CA HIS A 37 5.01 -11.69 -1.59
C HIS A 37 5.37 -10.26 -1.15
N ALA A 38 6.66 -9.96 -0.98
CA ALA A 38 7.13 -8.61 -0.62
C ALA A 38 6.86 -7.58 -1.72
N ALA A 39 7.01 -7.94 -3.01
CA ALA A 39 6.66 -7.06 -4.12
C ALA A 39 5.16 -6.78 -4.17
N LEU A 40 4.32 -7.78 -3.90
CA LEU A 40 2.87 -7.64 -3.86
C LEU A 40 2.38 -6.74 -2.72
N VAL A 41 2.94 -6.89 -1.52
CA VAL A 41 2.63 -6.03 -0.37
C VAL A 41 3.02 -4.58 -0.68
N LYS A 42 4.25 -4.35 -1.16
CA LYS A 42 4.71 -3.01 -1.55
C LYS A 42 3.85 -2.39 -2.65
N TRP A 43 3.50 -3.17 -3.68
CA TRP A 43 2.65 -2.69 -4.75
C TRP A 43 1.25 -2.34 -4.25
N ALA A 44 0.64 -3.18 -3.39
CA ALA A 44 -0.68 -2.92 -2.83
C ALA A 44 -0.71 -1.64 -1.98
N GLN A 45 0.31 -1.42 -1.14
CA GLN A 45 0.46 -0.18 -0.36
C GLN A 45 0.61 1.05 -1.27
N ALA A 46 1.52 0.98 -2.25
CA ALA A 46 1.72 2.06 -3.21
C ALA A 46 0.47 2.33 -4.06
N ARG A 47 -0.31 1.28 -4.36
CA ARG A 47 -1.55 1.38 -5.13
C ARG A 47 -2.64 2.08 -4.34
N ASN A 48 -2.81 1.76 -3.05
CA ASN A 48 -3.74 2.47 -2.18
C ASN A 48 -3.40 3.96 -2.07
N GLN A 49 -2.11 4.30 -1.87
CA GLN A 49 -1.64 5.70 -1.82
C GLN A 49 -1.89 6.44 -3.13
N TYR A 50 -1.64 5.78 -4.26
CA TYR A 50 -1.93 6.33 -5.59
C TYR A 50 -3.42 6.61 -5.76
N GLU A 51 -4.29 5.65 -5.43
CA GLU A 51 -5.75 5.80 -5.57
C GLU A 51 -6.30 6.89 -4.65
N GLU A 52 -5.83 6.99 -3.41
CA GLU A 52 -6.19 8.06 -2.47
C GLU A 52 -5.77 9.44 -2.99
N THR A 53 -4.53 9.56 -3.47
CA THR A 53 -4.01 10.81 -4.05
C THR A 53 -4.82 11.24 -5.27
N VAL A 54 -5.14 10.30 -6.16
CA VAL A 54 -5.98 10.57 -7.33
C VAL A 54 -7.40 10.95 -6.90
N CYS A 55 -7.97 10.27 -5.90
CA CYS A 55 -9.31 10.59 -5.39
C CYS A 55 -9.40 12.00 -4.82
N HIS A 56 -8.42 12.45 -4.03
CA HIS A 56 -8.36 13.82 -3.52
C HIS A 56 -8.33 14.85 -4.64
N ARG A 57 -7.52 14.61 -5.68
CA ARG A 57 -7.44 15.52 -6.84
C ARG A 57 -8.73 15.58 -7.64
N CYS A 58 -9.42 14.45 -7.81
CA CYS A 58 -10.70 14.41 -8.53
C CYS A 58 -11.81 15.17 -7.78
N LEU A 59 -11.77 15.18 -6.44
CA LEU A 59 -12.70 15.99 -5.64
C LEU A 59 -12.56 17.49 -5.93
N ASP A 60 -11.32 17.97 -6.12
CA ASP A 60 -11.04 19.38 -6.35
C ASP A 60 -11.30 19.82 -7.81
N SER A 61 -11.24 18.90 -8.77
CA SER A 61 -11.22 19.20 -10.22
C SER A 61 -12.49 18.85 -10.99
N ARG A 62 -13.50 18.23 -10.35
CA ARG A 62 -14.71 17.67 -11.00
C ARG A 62 -14.41 16.60 -12.09
N GLU A 63 -13.23 16.00 -12.08
CA GLU A 63 -12.91 14.87 -12.95
C GLU A 63 -13.52 13.56 -12.40
N TRP A 64 -13.99 12.69 -13.29
CA TRP A 64 -14.62 11.42 -12.93
C TRP A 64 -13.59 10.42 -12.41
N ARG A 65 -13.78 10.00 -11.15
CA ARG A 65 -12.89 9.08 -10.40
C ARG A 65 -12.51 7.81 -11.19
N GLU A 66 -13.46 7.24 -11.93
CA GLU A 66 -13.27 6.01 -12.69
C GLU A 66 -12.37 6.18 -13.92
N THR A 67 -12.23 7.41 -14.44
CA THR A 67 -11.37 7.69 -15.59
C THR A 67 -9.94 8.04 -15.17
N ALA A 68 -9.77 8.61 -13.97
CA ALA A 68 -8.49 9.08 -13.48
C ALA A 68 -7.58 7.96 -12.94
N ILE A 69 -8.17 6.91 -12.38
CA ILE A 69 -7.42 5.76 -11.83
C ILE A 69 -7.06 4.80 -12.97
N LYS A 70 -5.75 4.57 -13.17
CA LYS A 70 -5.30 3.60 -14.19
C LYS A 70 -5.73 2.18 -13.84
N PRO A 71 -6.35 1.41 -14.76
CA PRO A 71 -6.71 0.02 -14.51
C PRO A 71 -5.52 -0.85 -14.09
N VAL A 72 -5.72 -1.82 -13.20
CA VAL A 72 -4.65 -2.68 -12.66
C VAL A 72 -3.94 -3.48 -13.76
N LYS A 73 -4.68 -4.02 -14.73
CA LYS A 73 -4.12 -4.78 -15.86
C LYS A 73 -3.03 -4.01 -16.61
N VAL A 74 -3.21 -2.70 -16.79
CA VAL A 74 -2.24 -1.88 -17.53
C VAL A 74 -1.04 -1.45 -16.69
N THR A 75 -1.08 -1.69 -15.38
CA THR A 75 0.03 -1.38 -14.45
C THR A 75 0.90 -2.60 -14.13
N ILE A 76 0.59 -3.78 -14.67
CA ILE A 76 1.38 -5.01 -14.47
C ILE A 76 2.30 -5.19 -15.68
N ASP A 77 3.52 -5.66 -15.44
CA ASP A 77 4.38 -6.07 -16.55
C ASP A 77 3.67 -7.09 -17.45
N ARG A 78 3.76 -6.90 -18.77
CA ARG A 78 2.98 -7.68 -19.74
C ARG A 78 3.25 -9.17 -19.61
N LYS A 79 4.53 -9.57 -19.45
CA LYS A 79 4.89 -10.99 -19.34
C LYS A 79 4.46 -11.57 -18.00
N LEU A 80 4.59 -10.78 -16.94
CA LEU A 80 4.07 -11.17 -15.64
C LEU A 80 2.54 -11.38 -15.69
N LEU A 81 1.78 -10.47 -16.31
CA LEU A 81 0.33 -10.59 -16.46
C LEU A 81 -0.08 -11.85 -17.24
N GLU A 82 0.60 -12.15 -18.35
CA GLU A 82 0.38 -13.37 -19.14
C GLU A 82 0.56 -14.63 -18.27
N VAL A 83 1.62 -14.69 -17.46
CA VAL A 83 1.93 -15.81 -16.56
C VAL A 83 0.90 -15.95 -15.43
N ILE A 84 0.51 -14.85 -14.78
CA ILE A 84 -0.48 -14.86 -13.70
C ILE A 84 -1.83 -15.37 -14.22
N CYS A 85 -2.31 -14.81 -15.34
CA CYS A 85 -3.59 -15.23 -15.91
C CYS A 85 -3.59 -16.72 -16.27
N LEU A 86 -2.48 -17.22 -16.83
CA LEU A 86 -2.37 -18.62 -17.23
C LEU A 86 -2.31 -19.59 -16.04
N TYR A 87 -1.44 -19.33 -15.05
CA TYR A 87 -1.14 -20.31 -14.01
C TYR A 87 -1.97 -20.13 -12.73
N GLU A 88 -2.23 -18.88 -12.33
CA GLU A 88 -2.96 -18.60 -11.09
C GLU A 88 -4.47 -18.55 -11.35
N LEU A 89 -4.91 -17.88 -12.42
CA LEU A 89 -6.33 -17.72 -12.74
C LEU A 89 -6.87 -18.75 -13.73
N ARG A 90 -5.99 -19.47 -14.44
CA ARG A 90 -6.35 -20.45 -15.47
C ARG A 90 -7.28 -19.90 -16.56
N GLN A 91 -7.06 -18.63 -16.93
CA GLN A 91 -7.86 -17.89 -17.91
C GLN A 91 -6.97 -17.10 -18.86
N LYS A 92 -7.51 -16.75 -20.03
CA LYS A 92 -6.86 -15.81 -20.94
C LYS A 92 -6.92 -14.39 -20.39
N VAL A 93 -5.92 -13.57 -20.72
CA VAL A 93 -5.85 -12.16 -20.29
C VAL A 93 -7.11 -11.38 -20.69
N GLU A 94 -7.74 -11.68 -21.83
CA GLU A 94 -8.99 -11.04 -22.27
C GLU A 94 -10.19 -11.29 -21.34
N ASN A 95 -10.24 -12.44 -20.66
CA ASN A 95 -11.37 -12.86 -19.83
C ASN A 95 -11.22 -12.45 -18.35
N VAL A 96 -10.02 -12.03 -17.94
CA VAL A 96 -9.71 -11.63 -16.56
C VAL A 96 -10.03 -10.15 -16.36
N SER A 97 -10.82 -9.83 -15.34
CA SER A 97 -11.13 -8.43 -14.95
C SER A 97 -10.01 -7.81 -14.10
N ASN A 98 -10.05 -6.50 -13.85
CA ASN A 98 -9.10 -5.88 -12.93
C ASN A 98 -9.37 -6.33 -11.48
N GLU A 99 -10.63 -6.55 -11.17
CA GLU A 99 -11.16 -6.97 -9.89
C GLU A 99 -10.65 -8.38 -9.53
N ASP A 100 -10.64 -9.31 -10.50
CA ASP A 100 -10.09 -10.66 -10.31
C ASP A 100 -8.62 -10.62 -9.91
N ILE A 101 -7.85 -9.73 -10.54
CA ILE A 101 -6.41 -9.58 -10.24
C ILE A 101 -6.22 -8.97 -8.86
N VAL A 102 -6.99 -7.93 -8.50
CA VAL A 102 -6.93 -7.33 -7.16
C VAL A 102 -7.29 -8.36 -6.10
N LEU A 103 -8.32 -9.17 -6.34
CA LEU A 103 -8.73 -10.23 -5.42
C LEU A 103 -7.63 -11.28 -5.26
N LEU A 104 -7.01 -11.71 -6.36
CA LEU A 104 -5.89 -12.65 -6.33
C LEU A 104 -4.70 -12.10 -5.53
N ILE A 105 -4.33 -10.84 -5.76
CA ILE A 105 -3.25 -10.17 -5.02
C ILE A 105 -3.61 -10.13 -3.52
N LYS A 106 -4.83 -9.73 -3.17
CA LYS A 106 -5.32 -9.69 -1.77
C LYS A 106 -5.29 -11.06 -1.11
N GLN A 107 -5.68 -12.11 -1.82
CA GLN A 107 -5.61 -13.49 -1.33
C GLN A 107 -4.17 -13.89 -1.05
N ARG A 108 -3.25 -13.60 -1.99
CA ARG A 108 -1.84 -13.99 -1.89
C ARG A 108 -1.07 -13.25 -0.77
N ILE A 109 -1.39 -11.97 -0.54
CA ILE A 109 -0.82 -11.22 0.60
C ILE A 109 -1.46 -11.62 1.95
N GLY A 110 -2.70 -12.10 1.93
CA GLY A 110 -3.45 -12.50 3.12
C GLY A 110 -3.14 -13.92 3.64
N ILE A 111 -2.29 -14.66 2.94
CA ILE A 111 -1.82 -15.99 3.32
C ILE A 111 -0.37 -15.86 3.78
N VAL A 112 0.01 -16.66 4.78
CA VAL A 112 1.40 -16.75 5.23
C VAL A 112 2.30 -17.08 4.04
N LYS A 113 3.42 -16.39 3.91
CA LYS A 113 4.36 -16.60 2.80
C LYS A 113 4.68 -18.10 2.63
N ASN A 114 4.48 -18.63 1.42
CA ASN A 114 4.65 -20.05 1.07
C ASN A 114 3.73 -21.03 1.82
N GLU A 115 2.64 -20.57 2.43
CA GLU A 115 1.74 -21.38 3.28
C GLU A 115 2.42 -22.04 4.49
N GLN A 116 3.67 -21.66 4.77
CA GLN A 116 4.47 -22.20 5.88
C GLN A 116 4.50 -21.19 7.00
N ILE A 117 3.91 -21.55 8.14
CA ILE A 117 4.06 -20.80 9.38
C ILE A 117 5.52 -20.99 9.83
N PRO A 118 6.36 -19.94 9.83
CA PRO A 118 7.73 -20.07 10.33
C PRO A 118 7.69 -20.31 11.84
N ASP A 119 8.79 -20.82 12.40
CA ASP A 119 9.02 -20.73 13.84
C ASP A 119 9.02 -19.23 14.21
N LEU A 120 7.93 -18.78 14.82
CA LEU A 120 7.71 -17.36 15.11
C LEU A 120 8.77 -16.83 16.07
N ASP A 121 9.25 -17.66 17.00
CA ASP A 121 10.24 -17.24 17.99
C ASP A 121 11.57 -16.98 17.31
N GLU A 122 12.08 -17.91 16.50
CA GLU A 122 13.33 -17.72 15.76
C GLU A 122 13.22 -16.59 14.73
N PHE A 123 12.09 -16.51 14.04
CA PHE A 123 11.83 -15.50 13.03
C PHE A 123 11.82 -14.09 13.62
N PHE A 124 11.06 -13.83 14.68
CA PHE A 124 11.04 -12.48 15.27
C PHE A 124 12.35 -12.14 15.99
N LYS A 125 13.04 -13.11 16.61
CA LYS A 125 14.38 -12.88 17.18
C LYS A 125 15.39 -12.39 16.15
N THR A 126 15.26 -12.82 14.89
CA THR A 126 16.16 -12.41 13.81
C THR A 126 15.74 -11.10 13.16
N HIS A 127 14.45 -10.85 13.03
CA HIS A 127 13.91 -9.73 12.23
C HIS A 127 13.40 -8.52 13.02
N LEU A 128 13.09 -8.65 14.32
CA LEU A 128 12.56 -7.58 15.15
C LEU A 128 13.52 -7.29 16.32
N LYS A 129 13.96 -6.04 16.43
CA LYS A 129 14.82 -5.58 17.53
C LYS A 129 14.50 -4.13 17.85
N ILE A 130 14.53 -3.79 19.14
CA ILE A 130 14.43 -2.39 19.55
C ILE A 130 15.73 -1.64 19.18
N ASP A 131 15.57 -0.45 18.60
CA ASP A 131 16.69 0.39 18.19
C ASP A 131 17.21 1.22 19.36
N LEU A 132 18.23 0.72 20.06
CA LEU A 132 18.83 1.40 21.21
C LEU A 132 19.66 2.64 20.85
N SER A 133 19.89 2.91 19.56
CA SER A 133 20.60 4.12 19.14
C SER A 133 19.72 5.37 19.15
N GLU A 134 18.40 5.19 19.13
CA GLU A 134 17.41 6.26 19.30
C GLU A 134 17.32 6.68 20.79
N ASP A 135 17.55 7.96 21.05
CA ASP A 135 17.57 8.55 22.38
C ASP A 135 16.17 9.00 22.84
N ASP A 136 15.29 9.36 21.91
CA ASP A 136 13.87 9.58 22.19
C ASP A 136 13.15 8.24 22.45
N VAL A 137 12.78 8.01 23.72
CA VAL A 137 12.15 6.77 24.17
C VAL A 137 10.81 6.53 23.46
N ASP A 138 10.02 7.57 23.25
CA ASP A 138 8.70 7.45 22.63
C ASP A 138 8.85 7.13 21.15
N ALA A 139 9.76 7.82 20.45
CA ALA A 139 10.08 7.54 19.05
C ALA A 139 10.60 6.10 18.87
N ARG A 140 11.47 5.64 19.77
CA ARG A 140 12.02 4.28 19.77
C ARG A 140 10.95 3.22 19.90
N VAL A 141 10.02 3.39 20.84
CA VAL A 141 8.92 2.44 21.08
C VAL A 141 7.96 2.44 19.89
N LEU A 142 7.61 3.61 19.35
CA LEU A 142 6.75 3.70 18.17
C LEU A 142 7.38 3.06 16.94
N LYS A 143 8.69 3.25 16.72
CA LYS A 143 9.44 2.61 15.65
C LYS A 143 9.41 1.09 15.78
N TYR A 144 9.59 0.56 16.99
CA TYR A 144 9.50 -0.89 17.24
C TYR A 144 8.13 -1.48 16.85
N TYR A 145 7.02 -0.84 17.25
CA TYR A 145 5.68 -1.27 16.86
C TYR A 145 5.43 -1.14 15.36
N ARG A 146 5.94 -0.08 14.73
CA ARG A 146 5.88 0.10 13.28
C ARG A 146 6.61 -1.02 12.55
N ASP A 147 7.84 -1.32 12.95
CA ASP A 147 8.65 -2.38 12.34
C ASP A 147 7.98 -3.75 12.51
N PHE A 148 7.39 -4.03 13.68
CA PHE A 148 6.58 -5.22 13.89
C PHE A 148 5.38 -5.30 12.93
N SER A 149 4.64 -4.20 12.75
CA SER A 149 3.52 -4.15 11.79
C SER A 149 3.99 -4.44 10.37
N ILE A 150 5.10 -3.83 9.95
CA ILE A 150 5.70 -4.04 8.62
C ILE A 150 6.11 -5.50 8.43
N ILE A 151 6.67 -6.15 9.46
CA ILE A 151 7.05 -7.57 9.39
C ILE A 151 5.81 -8.45 9.20
N ILE A 152 4.74 -8.20 9.97
CA ILE A 152 3.48 -8.94 9.86
C ILE A 152 2.89 -8.82 8.46
N GLU A 153 2.84 -7.61 7.92
CA GLU A 153 2.31 -7.34 6.58
C GLU A 153 3.15 -8.02 5.49
N ASN A 154 4.48 -7.90 5.55
CA ASN A 154 5.40 -8.46 4.55
C ASN A 154 5.50 -9.99 4.55
N HIS A 155 4.97 -10.67 5.56
CA HIS A 155 5.04 -12.13 5.69
C HIS A 155 3.66 -12.79 5.78
N GLY A 156 2.58 -12.03 5.62
CA GLY A 156 1.21 -12.55 5.66
C GLY A 156 0.80 -13.09 7.04
N LEU A 157 1.41 -12.58 8.11
CA LEU A 157 1.16 -13.05 9.49
C LEU A 157 -0.07 -12.37 10.13
N ALA A 158 -0.84 -11.59 9.37
CA ALA A 158 -1.96 -10.80 9.90
C ALA A 158 -3.04 -11.67 10.57
N LYS A 159 -3.29 -12.89 10.07
CA LYS A 159 -4.24 -13.83 10.68
C LYS A 159 -3.74 -14.41 12.01
N ILE A 160 -2.44 -14.42 12.25
CA ILE A 160 -1.80 -15.06 13.41
C ILE A 160 -1.43 -14.02 14.48
N LEU A 161 -1.03 -12.83 14.08
CA LEU A 161 -0.48 -11.79 14.95
C LEU A 161 -1.09 -10.41 14.72
N GLY A 162 -1.96 -10.22 13.73
CA GLY A 162 -2.62 -8.94 13.47
C GLY A 162 -3.65 -8.58 14.54
N VAL A 163 -3.95 -7.28 14.67
CA VAL A 163 -5.01 -6.82 15.58
C VAL A 163 -6.35 -7.37 15.11
N GLY A 164 -6.70 -7.11 13.84
CA GLY A 164 -7.93 -7.63 13.23
C GLY A 164 -9.19 -7.11 13.92
N ASP A 165 -10.31 -7.79 13.69
CA ASP A 165 -11.60 -7.50 14.33
C ASP A 165 -11.61 -8.03 15.78
N PRO A 166 -11.90 -7.18 16.79
CA PRO A 166 -12.09 -7.58 18.19
C PRO A 166 -13.15 -8.67 18.39
N GLU A 167 -14.16 -8.71 17.53
CA GLU A 167 -15.28 -9.65 17.62
C GLU A 167 -14.99 -10.98 16.89
N ALA A 168 -13.85 -11.09 16.20
CA ALA A 168 -13.48 -12.31 15.52
C ALA A 168 -13.10 -13.43 16.50
N GLU A 169 -13.48 -14.66 16.16
CA GLU A 169 -13.07 -15.86 16.90
C GLU A 169 -11.54 -15.93 17.04
N GLY A 170 -11.08 -16.26 18.25
CA GLY A 170 -9.65 -16.35 18.56
C GLY A 170 -8.93 -14.99 18.68
N PHE A 171 -9.63 -13.84 18.69
CA PHE A 171 -9.01 -12.53 18.91
C PHE A 171 -8.15 -12.48 20.18
N ALA A 172 -8.67 -12.98 21.30
CA ALA A 172 -7.97 -12.94 22.58
C ALA A 172 -6.64 -13.73 22.54
N ASP A 173 -6.64 -14.92 21.94
CA ASP A 173 -5.44 -15.76 21.87
C ASP A 173 -4.43 -15.21 20.86
N ARG A 174 -4.90 -14.69 19.74
CA ARG A 174 -4.08 -13.92 18.79
C ARG A 174 -3.42 -12.72 19.47
N MET A 175 -4.16 -11.98 20.30
CA MET A 175 -3.63 -10.82 21.02
C MET A 175 -2.61 -11.23 22.08
N LYS A 176 -2.84 -12.34 22.81
CA LYS A 176 -1.84 -12.89 23.74
C LYS A 176 -0.55 -13.26 23.02
N LEU A 177 -0.64 -13.96 21.89
CA LEU A 177 0.53 -14.35 21.10
C LEU A 177 1.27 -13.11 20.56
N ARG A 178 0.52 -12.11 20.08
CA ARG A 178 1.07 -10.81 19.67
C ARG A 178 1.86 -10.15 20.79
N CYS A 179 1.30 -10.08 22.00
CA CYS A 179 1.99 -9.51 23.17
C CYS A 179 3.23 -10.31 23.55
N ALA A 180 3.18 -11.64 23.54
CA ALA A 180 4.33 -12.50 23.82
C ALA A 180 5.49 -12.19 22.87
N VAL A 181 5.24 -12.22 21.54
CA VAL A 181 6.27 -11.89 20.54
C VAL A 181 6.84 -10.49 20.74
N LEU A 182 5.98 -9.51 21.03
CA LEU A 182 6.44 -8.14 21.27
C LEU A 182 7.34 -8.05 22.50
N ILE A 183 6.99 -8.70 23.61
CA ILE A 183 7.74 -8.66 24.87
C ILE A 183 9.07 -9.42 24.74
N ASP A 184 9.04 -10.62 24.16
CA ASP A 184 10.20 -11.51 24.06
C ASP A 184 11.32 -10.93 23.17
N ASN A 185 10.99 -9.95 22.31
CA ASN A 185 11.93 -9.30 21.41
C ASN A 185 12.29 -7.86 21.82
N LEU A 186 11.88 -7.41 23.03
CA LEU A 186 12.35 -6.16 23.62
C LEU A 186 13.77 -6.28 24.20
N GLU A 187 14.19 -7.49 24.59
CA GLU A 187 15.51 -7.67 25.18
C GLU A 187 16.61 -7.37 24.16
N PRO A 188 17.53 -6.44 24.46
CA PRO A 188 18.68 -6.20 23.61
C PRO A 188 19.51 -7.48 23.55
N ARG A 189 19.76 -7.99 22.35
CA ARG A 189 20.82 -8.99 22.15
C ARG A 189 22.13 -8.34 22.54
N MET A 190 22.59 -8.60 23.77
CA MET A 190 23.96 -8.26 24.17
C MET A 190 24.90 -8.93 23.17
N ARG A 191 25.67 -8.14 22.41
CA ARG A 191 26.73 -8.69 21.58
C ARG A 191 27.77 -9.28 22.53
N GLY A 192 27.85 -10.61 22.59
CA GLY A 192 29.03 -11.31 23.08
C GLY A 192 30.14 -11.25 22.05
#